data_AF-A0A850LFU7-F1
#
_entry.id   AF-A0A850LFU7-F1
#
_cell.length_a   1.000
_cell.length_b   1.000
_cell.length_c   1.000
_cell.angle_alpha   90.00
_cell.angle_beta   90.00
_cell.angle_gamma   90.00
#
_symmetry.space_group_name_H-M   'P 1'
#
loop_
_entity.id
_entity.type
_entity.pdbx_description
1 polymer ?
#
loop_
_entity_poly.entity_id
_entity_poly.type
_entity_poly.pdbx_seq_one_letter_code
_entity_poly.pdbx_strand_id
1 'polypeptide(L)'
;MLQAMRRWLGLRPVPLLHMPRFLARGLARMGDALKFGPISTTALDQLATGVEAREALLLTHLPEGAQPRGFSRFMAARPAGTADLWHARLYLMKPALRLVLILLWLVSGFLGLFLPSQSFLPMIPEGALSDPVLIALARVGGVADLALAALLAAAWRLRLLGWLQLGLVTAYTATFTVIAPDLWLLPLGGLLKNLPILLLIWLFLVLEEER
;
A
#
# COMPACT_ATOMS: atom_id res chain seq x y z
N MET A 1 17.96 -20.83 -3.36
CA MET A 1 16.84 -20.80 -2.38
C MET A 1 15.54 -20.23 -2.96
N LEU A 2 15.55 -19.03 -3.57
CA LEU A 2 14.33 -18.39 -4.11
C LEU A 2 13.50 -19.26 -5.07
N GLN A 3 14.14 -19.94 -6.04
CA GLN A 3 13.44 -20.86 -6.94
C GLN A 3 12.84 -22.07 -6.21
N ALA A 4 13.46 -22.52 -5.12
CA ALA A 4 12.92 -23.60 -4.31
C ALA A 4 11.71 -23.14 -3.47
N MET A 5 11.74 -21.93 -2.89
CA MET A 5 10.56 -21.33 -2.24
C MET A 5 9.41 -21.14 -3.23
N ARG A 6 9.71 -20.68 -4.45
CA ARG A 6 8.69 -20.48 -5.49
C ARG A 6 8.02 -21.80 -5.89
N ARG A 7 8.82 -22.86 -6.09
CA ARG A 7 8.28 -24.22 -6.36
C ARG A 7 7.47 -24.75 -5.18
N TRP A 8 7.94 -24.50 -3.95
CA TRP A 8 7.21 -24.91 -2.74
C TRP A 8 5.84 -24.24 -2.63
N LEU A 9 5.71 -22.98 -3.04
CA LEU A 9 4.42 -22.28 -3.18
C LEU A 9 3.54 -22.78 -4.35
N GLY A 10 3.97 -23.81 -5.09
CA GLY A 10 3.27 -24.31 -6.27
C GLY A 10 3.32 -23.37 -7.48
N LEU A 11 4.21 -22.37 -7.47
CA LEU A 11 4.33 -21.39 -8.55
C LEU A 11 5.31 -21.85 -9.63
N ARG A 12 4.98 -21.54 -10.89
CA ARG A 12 5.85 -21.81 -12.04
C ARG A 12 7.20 -21.10 -11.90
N PRO A 13 8.33 -21.70 -12.31
CA PRO A 13 9.62 -21.04 -12.29
C PRO A 13 9.59 -19.75 -13.12
N VAL A 14 10.28 -18.72 -12.65
CA VAL A 14 10.47 -17.46 -13.37
C VAL A 14 11.96 -17.12 -13.40
N PRO A 15 12.44 -16.39 -14.42
CA PRO A 15 13.80 -15.92 -14.47
C PRO A 15 14.14 -15.09 -13.24
N LEU A 16 15.36 -15.25 -12.73
CA LEU A 16 15.87 -14.41 -11.65
C LEU A 16 16.37 -13.10 -12.26
N LEU A 17 15.78 -11.99 -11.82
CA LEU A 17 16.24 -10.65 -12.20
C LEU A 17 17.42 -10.25 -11.33
N HIS A 18 18.56 -9.98 -11.95
CA HIS A 18 19.73 -9.45 -11.26
C HIS A 18 19.60 -7.93 -11.17
N MET A 19 19.41 -7.41 -9.96
CA MET A 19 19.30 -5.97 -9.74
C MET A 19 20.68 -5.38 -9.41
N PRO A 20 21.14 -4.35 -10.16
CA PRO A 20 22.31 -3.58 -9.78
C PRO A 20 22.20 -3.02 -8.37
N ARG A 21 23.27 -3.09 -7.58
CA ARG A 21 23.28 -2.68 -6.17
C ARG A 21 22.82 -1.24 -5.93
N PHE A 22 23.12 -0.33 -6.86
CA PHE A 22 22.71 1.07 -6.73
C PHE A 22 21.18 1.25 -6.84
N LEU A 23 20.51 0.50 -7.73
CA LEU A 23 19.05 0.51 -7.84
C LEU A 23 18.41 -0.09 -6.59
N ALA A 24 18.93 -1.23 -6.12
CA ALA A 24 18.46 -1.87 -4.89
C ALA A 24 18.58 -0.93 -3.68
N ARG A 25 19.71 -0.22 -3.57
CA ARG A 25 19.93 0.76 -2.49
C ARG A 25 19.07 2.00 -2.63
N GLY A 26 18.76 2.45 -3.85
CA GLY A 26 17.79 3.53 -4.09
C GLY A 26 16.38 3.17 -3.61
N LEU A 27 15.89 1.98 -3.99
CA LEU A 27 14.61 1.46 -3.53
C LEU A 27 14.58 1.26 -2.01
N ALA A 28 15.66 0.76 -1.43
CA ALA A 28 15.81 0.58 0.01
C ALA A 28 15.73 1.91 0.78
N ARG A 29 16.40 2.97 0.30
CA ARG A 29 16.32 4.32 0.91
C ARG A 29 14.93 4.92 0.81
N MET A 30 14.26 4.73 -0.32
CA MET A 30 12.86 5.15 -0.48
C MET A 30 11.96 4.38 0.51
N GLY A 31 12.20 3.09 0.67
CA GLY A 31 11.53 2.27 1.66
C GLY A 31 11.79 2.72 3.10
N ASP A 32 13.01 3.13 3.46
CA ASP A 32 13.31 3.72 4.77
C ASP A 32 12.56 5.04 4.98
N ALA A 33 12.60 5.95 4.00
CA ALA A 33 11.92 7.24 4.07
C ALA A 33 10.40 7.09 4.22
N LEU A 34 9.83 6.08 3.56
CA LEU A 34 8.42 5.74 3.64
C LEU A 34 8.13 4.71 4.74
N LYS A 35 9.10 4.24 5.54
CA LYS A 35 8.87 3.17 6.53
C LYS A 35 8.17 1.93 5.95
N PHE A 36 8.55 1.50 4.76
CA PHE A 36 8.09 0.25 4.16
C PHE A 36 8.90 -0.90 4.72
N GLY A 37 8.53 -1.38 5.92
CA GLY A 37 9.21 -2.43 6.69
C GLY A 37 10.10 -3.42 5.91
N PRO A 38 9.57 -4.18 4.93
CA PRO A 38 10.35 -5.17 4.18
C PRO A 38 11.45 -4.61 3.26
N ILE A 39 11.31 -3.37 2.81
CA ILE A 39 12.19 -2.71 1.86
C ILE A 39 12.97 -1.66 2.64
N SER A 40 14.15 -2.04 3.15
CA SER A 40 14.99 -1.16 3.95
C SER A 40 16.46 -1.32 3.60
N THR A 41 17.26 -0.29 3.89
CA THR A 41 18.71 -0.38 3.72
C THR A 41 19.31 -1.44 4.63
N THR A 42 18.79 -1.59 5.84
CA THR A 42 19.16 -2.65 6.79
C THR A 42 18.95 -4.04 6.22
N ALA A 43 17.78 -4.33 5.64
CA ALA A 43 17.51 -5.65 5.04
C ALA A 43 18.45 -5.93 3.87
N LEU A 44 18.76 -4.92 3.04
CA LEU A 44 19.70 -5.05 1.94
C LEU A 44 21.13 -5.36 2.42
N ASP A 45 21.58 -4.69 3.48
CA ASP A 45 22.91 -4.88 4.05
C ASP A 45 23.06 -6.25 4.75
N GLN A 46 22.01 -6.71 5.43
CA GLN A 46 21.97 -8.06 5.98
C GLN A 46 22.04 -9.13 4.88
N LEU A 47 21.28 -8.96 3.79
CA LEU A 47 21.33 -9.87 2.64
C LEU A 47 22.71 -9.87 1.95
N ALA A 48 23.39 -8.74 1.91
CA ALA A 48 24.71 -8.61 1.28
C ALA A 48 25.83 -9.21 2.15
N THR A 49 25.71 -9.13 3.47
CA THR A 49 26.67 -9.69 4.44
C THR A 49 26.59 -11.22 4.46
N GLY A 50 25.39 -11.77 4.24
CA GLY A 50 25.15 -13.20 4.37
C GLY A 50 25.12 -13.65 5.84
N VAL A 51 24.69 -14.88 6.07
CA VAL A 51 24.74 -15.54 7.38
C VAL A 51 25.51 -16.84 7.19
N GLU A 52 26.82 -16.75 7.28
CA GLU A 52 27.73 -17.90 7.19
C GLU A 52 28.10 -18.35 8.60
N ALA A 53 28.09 -19.66 8.83
CA ALA A 53 28.49 -20.24 10.10
C ALA A 53 29.37 -21.47 9.88
N ARG A 54 30.31 -21.69 10.80
CA ARG A 54 31.15 -22.89 10.79
C ARG A 54 30.34 -24.07 11.28
N GLU A 55 29.73 -24.80 10.35
CA GLU A 55 28.80 -25.91 10.61
C GLU A 55 29.38 -26.92 11.62
N ALA A 56 30.62 -27.35 11.42
CA ALA A 56 31.27 -28.35 12.29
C ALA A 56 31.30 -27.95 13.79
N LEU A 57 31.55 -26.67 14.09
CA LEU A 57 31.56 -26.16 15.47
C LEU A 57 30.14 -26.00 16.03
N LEU A 58 29.16 -25.68 15.18
CA LEU A 58 27.76 -25.60 15.60
C LEU A 58 27.19 -26.97 15.95
N LEU A 59 27.53 -28.00 15.16
CA LEU A 59 27.06 -29.36 15.39
C LEU A 59 27.55 -29.93 16.72
N THR A 60 28.73 -29.52 17.22
CA THR A 60 29.23 -29.97 18.53
C THR A 60 28.45 -29.42 19.72
N HIS A 61 27.64 -28.37 19.51
CA HIS A 61 26.80 -27.77 20.57
C HIS A 61 25.35 -28.27 20.54
N LEU A 62 24.99 -29.15 19.61
CA LEU A 62 23.66 -29.73 19.55
C LEU A 62 23.53 -30.94 20.50
N PRO A 63 22.33 -31.19 21.05
CA PRO A 63 22.06 -32.43 21.79
C PRO A 63 22.38 -33.68 20.97
N GLU A 64 22.78 -34.75 21.63
CA GLU A 64 23.02 -36.04 20.95
C GLU A 64 21.78 -36.47 20.15
N GLY A 65 22.00 -36.87 18.89
CA GLY A 65 20.95 -37.27 17.96
C GLY A 65 20.20 -36.12 17.27
N ALA A 66 20.40 -34.86 17.66
CA ALA A 66 19.82 -33.71 16.96
C ALA A 66 20.65 -33.37 15.70
N GLN A 67 20.02 -33.47 14.52
CA GLN A 67 20.63 -33.04 13.26
C GLN A 67 19.79 -31.98 12.56
N PRO A 68 20.40 -30.87 12.10
CA PRO A 68 19.69 -29.87 11.32
C PRO A 68 19.20 -30.49 10.00
N ARG A 69 17.97 -30.13 9.61
CA ARG A 69 17.39 -30.58 8.34
C ARG A 69 17.80 -29.60 7.24
N GLY A 70 18.28 -30.13 6.12
CA GLY A 70 18.51 -29.32 4.92
C GLY A 70 17.23 -28.62 4.45
N PHE A 71 17.39 -27.43 3.84
CA PHE A 71 16.29 -26.55 3.43
C PHE A 71 15.15 -27.27 2.70
N SER A 72 15.47 -28.06 1.67
CA SER A 72 14.46 -28.75 0.87
C SER A 72 13.68 -29.79 1.67
N ARG A 73 14.33 -30.52 2.58
CA ARG A 73 13.70 -31.53 3.44
C ARG A 73 12.79 -30.87 4.48
N PHE A 74 13.23 -29.74 5.04
CA PHE A 74 12.44 -28.94 5.96
C PHE A 74 11.16 -28.43 5.29
N MET A 75 11.28 -27.85 4.10
CA MET A 75 10.14 -27.31 3.33
C MET A 75 9.17 -28.41 2.88
N ALA A 76 9.68 -29.56 2.42
CA ALA A 76 8.84 -30.69 2.01
C ALA A 76 8.02 -31.28 3.16
N ALA A 77 8.52 -31.21 4.40
CA ALA A 77 7.81 -31.66 5.59
C ALA A 77 6.62 -30.77 5.99
N ARG A 78 6.51 -29.57 5.40
CA ARG A 78 5.42 -28.60 5.62
C ARG A 78 4.99 -28.04 4.27
N PRO A 79 4.19 -28.76 3.46
CA PRO A 79 3.78 -28.29 2.15
C PRO A 79 3.04 -26.95 2.26
N ALA A 80 3.25 -26.06 1.29
CA ALA A 80 2.60 -24.75 1.29
C ALA A 80 1.08 -24.88 1.20
N GLY A 81 0.39 -24.11 2.04
CA GLY A 81 -1.05 -23.94 1.97
C GLY A 81 -1.45 -22.66 1.23
N THR A 82 -2.77 -22.47 1.12
CA THR A 82 -3.35 -21.25 0.55
C THR A 82 -2.90 -20.00 1.30
N ALA A 83 -2.75 -20.07 2.63
CA ALA A 83 -2.31 -18.96 3.46
C ALA A 83 -0.90 -18.47 3.10
N ASP A 84 0.05 -19.38 2.86
CA ASP A 84 1.42 -19.04 2.46
C ASP A 84 1.45 -18.29 1.13
N LEU A 85 0.64 -18.75 0.18
CA LEU A 85 0.53 -18.13 -1.14
C LEU A 85 -0.11 -16.74 -1.06
N TRP A 86 -1.16 -16.58 -0.23
CA TRP A 86 -1.81 -15.30 -0.01
C TRP A 86 -0.86 -14.32 0.66
N HIS A 87 -0.15 -14.75 1.71
CA HIS A 87 0.84 -13.93 2.38
C HIS A 87 1.93 -13.46 1.40
N ALA A 88 2.52 -14.37 0.62
CA ALA A 88 3.54 -14.02 -0.37
C ALA A 88 3.05 -13.00 -1.42
N ARG A 89 1.77 -13.05 -1.81
CA ARG A 89 1.16 -12.11 -2.76
C ARG A 89 0.84 -10.75 -2.14
N LEU A 90 0.29 -10.75 -0.92
CA LEU A 90 -0.17 -9.54 -0.25
C LEU A 90 0.96 -8.76 0.43
N TYR A 91 2.08 -9.42 0.73
CA TYR A 91 3.22 -8.83 1.42
C TYR A 91 3.70 -7.50 0.80
N LEU A 92 3.84 -7.46 -0.53
CA LEU A 92 4.23 -6.24 -1.27
C LEU A 92 3.03 -5.37 -1.67
N MET A 93 1.80 -5.87 -1.52
CA MET A 93 0.60 -5.06 -1.80
C MET A 93 0.36 -4.02 -0.71
N LYS A 94 0.74 -4.28 0.54
CA LYS A 94 0.65 -3.30 1.64
C LYS A 94 1.35 -1.97 1.31
N PRO A 95 2.67 -1.93 0.98
CA PRO A 95 3.32 -0.69 0.59
C PRO A 95 2.80 -0.12 -0.74
N ALA A 96 2.46 -0.97 -1.71
CA ALA A 96 1.91 -0.51 -3.00
C ALA A 96 0.57 0.22 -2.83
N LEU A 97 -0.32 -0.32 -2.01
CA LEU A 97 -1.62 0.28 -1.71
C LEU A 97 -1.45 1.64 -1.03
N ARG A 98 -0.50 1.76 -0.09
CA ARG A 98 -0.18 3.03 0.55
C ARG A 98 0.33 4.07 -0.46
N LEU A 99 1.20 3.68 -1.39
CA LEU A 99 1.67 4.58 -2.46
C LEU A 99 0.52 5.07 -3.35
N VAL A 100 -0.38 4.17 -3.74
CA VAL A 100 -1.54 4.54 -4.56
C VAL A 100 -2.45 5.52 -3.81
N LEU A 101 -2.69 5.30 -2.52
CA LEU A 101 -3.47 6.23 -1.69
C LEU A 101 -2.76 7.58 -1.56
N ILE A 102 -1.46 7.62 -1.28
CA ILE A 102 -0.68 8.88 -1.25
C ILE A 102 -0.84 9.64 -2.56
N LEU A 103 -0.68 8.96 -3.69
CA LEU A 103 -0.81 9.58 -5.02
C LEU A 103 -2.23 10.10 -5.27
N LEU A 104 -3.25 9.31 -4.91
CA LEU A 104 -4.66 9.69 -5.02
C LEU A 104 -4.92 11.02 -4.28
N TRP A 105 -4.57 11.08 -3.00
CA TRP A 105 -4.76 12.28 -2.18
C TRP A 105 -3.90 13.44 -2.62
N LEU A 106 -2.66 13.19 -3.06
CA LEU A 106 -1.77 14.24 -3.56
C LEU A 106 -2.38 14.91 -4.79
N VAL A 107 -2.76 14.11 -5.80
CA VAL A 107 -3.34 14.63 -7.04
C VAL A 107 -4.69 15.31 -6.78
N SER A 108 -5.56 14.68 -5.97
CA SER A 108 -6.83 15.28 -5.57
C SER A 108 -6.62 16.63 -4.86
N GLY A 109 -5.65 16.71 -3.96
CA GLY A 109 -5.30 17.94 -3.25
C GLY A 109 -4.84 19.07 -4.17
N PHE A 110 -3.97 18.77 -5.13
CA PHE A 110 -3.57 19.73 -6.16
C PHE A 110 -4.75 20.19 -7.02
N LEU A 111 -5.62 19.28 -7.45
CA LEU A 111 -6.81 19.65 -8.21
C LEU A 111 -7.76 20.53 -7.38
N GLY A 112 -8.01 20.17 -6.12
CA GLY A 112 -8.85 20.95 -5.20
C GLY A 112 -8.32 22.36 -4.97
N LEU A 113 -7.00 22.56 -4.95
CA LEU A 113 -6.39 23.88 -4.76
C LEU A 113 -6.29 24.73 -6.02
N PHE A 114 -5.94 24.13 -7.16
CA PHE A 114 -5.51 24.88 -8.35
C PHE A 114 -6.47 24.78 -9.53
N LEU A 115 -7.42 23.83 -9.54
CA LEU A 115 -8.34 23.72 -10.66
C LEU A 115 -9.24 24.98 -10.74
N PRO A 116 -9.40 25.61 -11.92
CA PRO A 116 -10.27 26.77 -12.08
C PRO A 116 -11.72 26.46 -11.69
N SER A 117 -12.40 27.41 -11.05
CA SER A 117 -13.79 27.23 -10.60
C SER A 117 -14.75 26.89 -11.73
N GLN A 118 -14.53 27.48 -12.90
CA GLN A 118 -15.30 27.23 -14.13
C GLN A 118 -15.27 25.76 -14.57
N SER A 119 -14.25 24.98 -14.15
CA SER A 119 -14.14 23.57 -14.51
C SER A 119 -15.01 22.65 -13.66
N PHE A 120 -15.41 23.06 -12.44
CA PHE A 120 -16.16 22.19 -11.52
C PHE A 120 -17.51 22.76 -11.07
N LEU A 121 -17.72 24.08 -11.07
CA LEU A 121 -19.00 24.68 -10.73
C LEU A 121 -20.16 24.15 -11.60
N PRO A 122 -20.02 23.99 -12.93
CA PRO A 122 -21.11 23.48 -13.78
C PRO A 122 -21.49 22.02 -13.49
N MET A 123 -20.69 21.30 -12.70
CA MET A 123 -20.99 19.91 -12.33
C MET A 123 -22.01 19.81 -11.19
N ILE A 124 -22.28 20.92 -10.51
CA ILE A 124 -23.23 20.98 -9.39
C ILE A 124 -24.49 21.72 -9.85
N PRO A 125 -25.70 21.20 -9.59
CA PRO A 125 -26.94 21.87 -9.95
C PRO A 125 -27.03 23.28 -9.36
N GLU A 126 -27.53 24.23 -10.17
CA GLU A 126 -27.77 25.59 -9.72
C GLU A 126 -28.73 25.60 -8.51
N GLY A 127 -28.39 26.40 -7.50
CA GLY A 127 -29.20 26.54 -6.27
C GLY A 127 -28.92 25.51 -5.18
N ALA A 128 -28.08 24.49 -5.40
CA ALA A 128 -27.69 23.55 -4.34
C ALA A 128 -26.86 24.22 -3.24
N LEU A 129 -25.86 25.01 -3.64
CA LEU A 129 -25.00 25.84 -2.79
C LEU A 129 -24.56 27.07 -3.60
N SER A 130 -24.13 28.14 -2.92
CA SER A 130 -23.56 29.30 -3.60
C SER A 130 -22.14 29.02 -4.11
N ASP A 131 -21.78 29.60 -5.26
CA ASP A 131 -20.45 29.44 -5.87
C ASP A 131 -19.29 29.72 -4.90
N PRO A 132 -19.32 30.77 -4.06
CA PRO A 132 -18.24 31.02 -3.10
C PRO A 132 -18.07 29.87 -2.10
N VAL A 133 -19.18 29.24 -1.67
CA VAL A 133 -19.16 28.11 -0.75
C VAL A 133 -18.58 26.88 -1.44
N LEU A 134 -19.00 26.58 -2.68
CA LEU A 134 -18.45 25.45 -3.46
C LEU A 134 -16.95 25.61 -3.71
N ILE A 135 -16.51 26.81 -4.06
CA ILE A 135 -15.08 27.12 -4.25
C ILE A 135 -14.32 26.94 -2.93
N ALA A 136 -14.83 27.48 -1.82
CA ALA A 136 -14.20 27.34 -0.52
C ALA A 136 -14.09 25.86 -0.10
N LEU A 137 -15.15 25.07 -0.29
CA LEU A 137 -15.14 23.63 -0.01
C LEU A 137 -14.11 22.89 -0.86
N ALA A 138 -14.00 23.20 -2.15
CA ALA A 138 -12.97 22.62 -3.02
C ALA A 138 -11.56 22.96 -2.53
N ARG A 139 -11.31 24.20 -2.11
CA ARG A 139 -9.98 24.62 -1.61
C ARG A 139 -9.64 23.97 -0.27
N VAL A 140 -10.57 23.98 0.68
CA VAL A 140 -10.39 23.35 1.99
C VAL A 140 -10.22 21.83 1.85
N GLY A 141 -11.03 21.20 1.00
CA GLY A 141 -10.88 19.78 0.64
C GLY A 141 -9.49 19.52 0.05
N GLY A 142 -9.04 20.38 -0.87
CA GLY A 142 -7.69 20.28 -1.44
C GLY A 142 -6.58 20.32 -0.39
N VAL A 143 -6.68 21.20 0.61
CA VAL A 143 -5.73 21.24 1.74
C VAL A 143 -5.80 19.96 2.57
N ALA A 144 -7.00 19.47 2.88
CA ALA A 144 -7.19 18.25 3.66
C ALA A 144 -6.59 17.03 2.96
N ASP A 145 -6.77 16.92 1.64
CA ASP A 145 -6.21 15.87 0.81
C ASP A 145 -4.67 15.89 0.82
N LEU A 146 -4.05 17.07 0.64
CA LEU A 146 -2.60 17.20 0.73
C LEU A 146 -2.07 16.84 2.12
N ALA A 147 -2.80 17.20 3.19
CA ALA A 147 -2.44 16.81 4.55
C ALA A 147 -2.50 15.29 4.73
N LEU A 148 -3.55 14.62 4.22
CA LEU A 148 -3.65 13.16 4.24
C LEU A 148 -2.50 12.51 3.47
N ALA A 149 -2.16 13.02 2.28
CA ALA A 149 -1.05 12.51 1.47
C ALA A 149 0.29 12.61 2.23
N ALA A 150 0.57 13.76 2.86
CA ALA A 150 1.80 13.98 3.63
C ALA A 150 1.87 13.08 4.87
N LEU A 151 0.77 12.95 5.62
CA LEU A 151 0.72 12.10 6.81
C LEU A 151 0.84 10.61 6.47
N LEU A 152 0.24 10.16 5.36
CA LEU A 152 0.42 8.81 4.83
C LEU A 152 1.87 8.56 4.38
N ALA A 153 2.51 9.54 3.73
CA ALA A 153 3.91 9.45 3.33
C ALA A 153 4.83 9.31 4.56
N ALA A 154 4.58 10.11 5.61
CA ALA A 154 5.31 10.05 6.88
C ALA A 154 4.98 8.81 7.75
N ALA A 155 4.03 7.99 7.31
CA ALA A 155 3.49 6.84 8.05
C ALA A 155 3.01 7.22 9.46
N TRP A 156 2.34 8.36 9.58
CA TRP A 156 1.82 8.85 10.87
C TRP A 156 0.48 8.18 11.19
N ARG A 157 0.42 7.38 12.25
CA ARG A 157 -0.82 6.74 12.75
C ARG A 157 -1.69 6.15 11.61
N LEU A 158 -1.10 5.29 10.77
CA LEU A 158 -1.70 4.79 9.53
C LEU A 158 -3.13 4.26 9.70
N ARG A 159 -3.42 3.57 10.81
CA ARG A 159 -4.76 3.06 11.12
C ARG A 159 -5.79 4.18 11.33
N LEU A 160 -5.42 5.27 12.02
CA LEU A 160 -6.27 6.45 12.16
C LEU A 160 -6.50 7.11 10.80
N LEU A 161 -5.43 7.26 10.00
CA LEU A 161 -5.54 7.85 8.65
C LEU A 161 -6.44 7.01 7.74
N GLY A 162 -6.41 5.68 7.83
CA GLY A 162 -7.33 4.81 7.08
C GLY A 162 -8.80 5.09 7.42
N TRP A 163 -9.12 5.24 8.71
CA TRP A 163 -10.47 5.60 9.14
C TRP A 163 -10.88 7.02 8.71
N LEU A 164 -9.97 7.99 8.81
CA LEU A 164 -10.23 9.36 8.34
C LEU A 164 -10.52 9.40 6.84
N GLN A 165 -9.75 8.67 6.03
CA GLN A 165 -9.99 8.53 4.59
C GLN A 165 -11.37 7.91 4.30
N LEU A 166 -11.71 6.81 4.98
CA LEU A 166 -13.02 6.16 4.86
C LEU A 166 -14.16 7.12 5.21
N GLY A 167 -14.03 7.82 6.33
CA GLY A 167 -15.02 8.81 6.77
C GLY A 167 -15.16 9.95 5.78
N LEU A 168 -14.05 10.52 5.31
CA LEU A 168 -14.04 11.62 4.34
C LEU A 168 -14.68 11.22 3.01
N VAL A 169 -14.25 10.10 2.41
CA VAL A 169 -14.79 9.60 1.13
C VAL A 169 -16.27 9.28 1.24
N THR A 170 -16.68 8.63 2.33
CA THR A 170 -18.10 8.32 2.55
C THR A 170 -18.92 9.58 2.72
N ALA A 171 -18.45 10.54 3.52
CA ALA A 171 -19.16 11.78 3.82
C ALA A 171 -19.40 12.60 2.54
N TYR A 172 -18.35 12.91 1.77
CA TYR A 172 -18.55 13.70 0.56
C TYR A 172 -19.35 12.94 -0.50
N THR A 173 -19.18 11.62 -0.61
CA THR A 173 -19.97 10.80 -1.56
C THR A 173 -21.46 10.85 -1.22
N ALA A 174 -21.81 10.74 0.07
CA ALA A 174 -23.18 10.85 0.53
C ALA A 174 -23.76 12.25 0.27
N THR A 175 -23.00 13.31 0.57
CA THR A 175 -23.40 14.70 0.27
C THR A 175 -23.68 14.88 -1.21
N PHE A 176 -22.74 14.52 -2.10
CA PHE A 176 -22.89 14.68 -3.55
C PHE A 176 -23.96 13.78 -4.15
N THR A 177 -24.26 12.63 -3.54
CA THR A 177 -25.39 11.79 -3.95
C THR A 177 -26.73 12.52 -3.77
N VAL A 178 -26.86 13.36 -2.74
CA VAL A 178 -28.08 14.14 -2.49
C VAL A 178 -28.13 15.40 -3.34
N ILE A 179 -27.03 16.16 -3.41
CA ILE A 179 -27.03 17.48 -4.08
C ILE A 179 -26.81 17.42 -5.60
N ALA A 180 -26.18 16.35 -6.10
CA ALA A 180 -25.82 16.20 -7.51
C ALA A 180 -25.81 14.72 -7.92
N PRO A 181 -26.99 14.04 -7.91
CA PRO A 181 -27.08 12.60 -8.18
C PRO A 181 -26.57 12.20 -9.57
N ASP A 182 -26.61 13.12 -10.55
CA ASP A 182 -26.12 12.88 -11.91
C ASP A 182 -24.61 12.57 -11.96
N LEU A 183 -23.84 12.92 -10.92
CA LEU A 183 -22.43 12.59 -10.80
C LEU A 183 -22.17 11.06 -10.78
N TRP A 184 -23.19 10.25 -10.48
CA TRP A 184 -23.13 8.79 -10.61
C TRP A 184 -23.10 8.31 -12.07
N LEU A 185 -23.70 9.07 -12.98
CA LEU A 185 -23.91 8.71 -14.38
C LEU A 185 -22.82 9.23 -15.31
N LEU A 186 -21.82 9.95 -14.80
CA LEU A 186 -20.72 10.49 -15.60
C LEU A 186 -19.96 9.35 -16.31
N PRO A 187 -19.71 9.45 -17.64
CA PRO A 187 -19.08 8.37 -18.42
C PRO A 187 -17.70 7.94 -17.91
N LEU A 188 -16.97 8.86 -17.29
CA LEU A 188 -15.67 8.60 -16.68
C LEU A 188 -15.77 8.15 -15.21
N GLY A 189 -16.95 7.74 -14.75
CA GLY A 189 -17.17 7.06 -13.47
C GLY A 189 -17.16 7.96 -12.24
N GLY A 190 -17.67 9.20 -12.33
CA GLY A 190 -17.71 10.24 -11.27
C GLY A 190 -17.73 9.75 -9.82
N LEU A 191 -18.91 9.67 -9.19
CA LEU A 191 -19.03 9.10 -7.83
C LEU A 191 -18.84 7.59 -7.79
N LEU A 192 -19.08 6.90 -8.92
CA LEU A 192 -18.95 5.44 -9.01
C LEU A 192 -17.54 4.93 -8.63
N LYS A 193 -16.49 5.69 -8.95
CA LYS A 193 -15.10 5.40 -8.57
C LYS A 193 -14.86 5.40 -7.07
N ASN A 194 -15.71 6.05 -6.27
CA ASN A 194 -15.54 6.06 -4.82
C ASN A 194 -15.81 4.67 -4.22
N LEU A 195 -16.62 3.81 -4.84
CA LEU A 195 -16.88 2.45 -4.35
C LEU A 195 -15.61 1.59 -4.30
N PRO A 196 -14.84 1.42 -5.41
CA PRO A 196 -13.58 0.71 -5.34
C PRO A 196 -12.53 1.43 -4.48
N ILE A 197 -12.54 2.77 -4.41
CA ILE A 197 -11.63 3.52 -3.52
C ILE A 197 -11.91 3.18 -2.04
N LEU A 198 -13.17 3.15 -1.62
CA LEU A 198 -13.57 2.75 -0.26
C LEU A 198 -13.11 1.33 0.07
N LEU A 199 -13.25 0.39 -0.88
CA LEU A 199 -12.75 -0.97 -0.71
C LEU A 199 -11.22 -1.02 -0.59
N LEU A 200 -10.50 -0.20 -1.37
CA LEU A 200 -9.04 -0.09 -1.29
C LEU A 200 -8.58 0.49 0.06
N ILE A 201 -9.26 1.50 0.58
CA ILE A 201 -8.98 2.06 1.91
C ILE A 201 -9.29 1.02 3.01
N TRP A 202 -10.37 0.26 2.86
CA TRP A 202 -10.70 -0.83 3.79
C TRP A 202 -9.63 -1.94 3.76
N LEU A 203 -9.20 -2.36 2.57
CA LEU A 203 -8.13 -3.34 2.42
C LEU A 203 -6.83 -2.83 3.04
N PHE A 204 -6.54 -1.53 2.91
CA PHE A 204 -5.39 -0.89 3.54
C PHE A 204 -5.46 -1.03 5.07
N LEU A 205 -6.62 -0.79 5.68
CA LEU A 205 -6.82 -1.00 7.12
C LEU A 205 -6.61 -2.45 7.54
N VAL A 206 -7.15 -3.41 6.78
CA VAL A 206 -7.01 -4.85 7.06
C VAL A 206 -5.53 -5.28 7.00
N LEU A 207 -4.77 -4.78 6.02
CA LEU A 207 -3.35 -5.09 5.88
C LEU A 207 -2.47 -4.37 6.91
N GLU A 208 -2.94 -3.26 7.47
CA GLU A 208 -2.23 -2.52 8.53
C GLU A 208 -2.41 -3.14 9.91
N GLU A 209 -3.43 -3.99 10.11
CA GLU A 209 -3.64 -4.71 11.36
C GLU A 209 -2.59 -5.83 11.55
N GLU A 210 -1.47 -5.47 12.18
CA GLU A 210 -0.48 -6.42 12.67
C GLU A 210 -0.87 -6.83 14.11
N ARG A 211 -1.14 -8.13 14.32
CA ARG A 211 -1.28 -8.75 15.63
C ARG A 211 0.02 -9.41 16.06
#